data_AF-A0A7C1G5P8-F1
#
_entry.id   AF-A0A7C1G5P8-F1
#
_cell.length_a   1.000
_cell.length_b   1.000
_cell.length_c   1.000
_cell.angle_alpha   90.00
_cell.angle_beta   90.00
_cell.angle_gamma   90.00
#
_symmetry.space_group_name_H-M   'P 1'
#
loop_
_entity.id
_entity.type
_entity.pdbx_description
1 polymer ?
#
loop_
_entity_poly.entity_id
_entity_poly.type
_entity_poly.pdbx_seq_one_letter_code
_entity_poly.pdbx_strand_id
1 'polypeptide(L)'
;MDGMNRDEIKARIYSKIDELPTLPLVLPKLLRTLENRNSNVRTVADVISNDPALSSKLLKVANSAYYGFPSEITSLQRAVALLGFNMVRSLALSMSVIDSITGGGKLRSFSEEDLWVHSLVVATLMQEISQKTGNP
;
A
#
# COMPACT_ATOMS: atom_id res chain seq x y z
N MET A 1 -14.05 -2.57 36.79
CA MET A 1 -13.65 -1.85 35.56
C MET A 1 -12.24 -2.29 35.25
N ASP A 2 -12.14 -3.40 34.52
CA ASP A 2 -10.87 -4.04 34.20
C ASP A 2 -10.15 -3.20 33.14
N GLY A 3 -8.92 -2.81 33.45
CA GLY A 3 -8.15 -1.89 32.61
C GLY A 3 -7.64 -2.63 31.37
N MET A 4 -8.05 -2.18 30.19
CA MET A 4 -7.65 -2.75 28.91
C MET A 4 -6.11 -2.93 28.84
N ASN A 5 -5.66 -4.18 28.65
CA ASN A 5 -4.25 -4.54 28.70
C ASN A 5 -3.48 -3.91 27.52
N ARG A 6 -2.23 -3.47 27.73
CA ARG A 6 -1.41 -2.76 26.72
C ARG A 6 -1.34 -3.48 25.38
N ASP A 7 -1.33 -4.81 25.40
CA ASP A 7 -1.24 -5.63 24.18
C ASP A 7 -2.55 -5.64 23.38
N GLU A 8 -3.72 -5.60 24.04
CA GLU A 8 -5.01 -5.42 23.37
C GLU A 8 -5.15 -4.03 22.75
N ILE A 9 -4.64 -2.99 23.43
CA ILE A 9 -4.63 -1.62 22.90
C ILE A 9 -3.81 -1.58 21.60
N LYS A 10 -2.62 -2.19 21.60
CA LYS A 10 -1.77 -2.28 20.41
C LYS A 10 -2.48 -3.03 19.27
N ALA A 11 -3.07 -4.20 19.57
CA ALA A 11 -3.77 -5.00 18.56
C ALA A 11 -4.92 -4.22 17.90
N ARG A 12 -5.74 -3.50 18.68
CA ARG A 12 -6.82 -2.65 18.15
C ARG A 12 -6.31 -1.47 17.34
N ILE A 13 -5.19 -0.85 17.74
CA ILE A 13 -4.58 0.23 16.97
C ILE A 13 -4.08 -0.31 15.63
N TYR A 14 -3.38 -1.45 15.62
CA TYR A 14 -2.87 -2.04 14.39
C TYR A 14 -3.96 -2.45 13.41
N SER A 15 -5.08 -3.00 13.90
CA SER A 15 -6.23 -3.36 13.04
C SER A 15 -6.88 -2.13 12.41
N LYS A 16 -7.05 -1.05 13.18
CA LYS A 16 -7.64 0.20 12.68
C LYS A 16 -6.73 0.97 11.72
N ILE A 17 -5.41 0.79 11.81
CA ILE A 17 -4.46 1.40 10.87
C ILE A 17 -4.61 0.80 9.47
N ASP A 18 -4.92 -0.50 9.35
CA ASP A 18 -5.14 -1.14 8.04
C ASP A 18 -6.47 -0.72 7.40
N GLU A 19 -7.38 -0.10 8.16
CA GLU A 19 -8.68 0.41 7.70
C GLU A 19 -8.65 1.92 7.34
N LEU A 20 -7.51 2.61 7.44
CA LEU A 20 -7.44 4.05 7.16
C LEU A 20 -7.60 4.34 5.66
N PRO A 21 -8.67 5.04 5.24
CA PRO A 21 -8.80 5.47 3.85
C PRO A 21 -7.99 6.75 3.64
N THR A 22 -6.86 6.66 2.92
CA THR A 22 -6.19 7.78 2.26
C THR A 22 -5.48 7.22 1.00
N LEU A 23 -5.32 7.91 -0.15
CA LEU A 23 -5.16 9.34 -0.44
C LEU A 23 -5.50 9.69 -1.91
N PRO A 24 -6.15 10.84 -2.14
CA PRO A 24 -6.01 11.60 -3.41
C PRO A 24 -5.05 12.79 -3.31
N LEU A 25 -4.85 13.37 -2.12
CA LEU A 25 -4.22 14.70 -1.99
C LEU A 25 -2.69 14.69 -1.92
N VAL A 26 -2.07 13.73 -1.20
CA VAL A 26 -0.60 13.69 -1.03
C VAL A 26 0.08 12.92 -2.17
N LEU A 27 -0.64 12.05 -2.89
CA LEU A 27 -0.09 11.24 -3.99
C LEU A 27 0.49 12.08 -5.15
N PRO A 28 -0.20 13.09 -5.72
CA PRO A 28 0.38 13.91 -6.79
C PRO A 28 1.63 14.66 -6.34
N LYS A 29 1.63 15.16 -5.10
CA LYS A 29 2.79 15.84 -4.51
C LYS A 29 3.96 14.87 -4.35
N LEU A 30 3.70 13.68 -3.82
CA LEU A 30 4.70 12.64 -3.63
C LEU A 30 5.31 12.18 -4.94
N LEU A 31 4.51 11.91 -5.97
CA LEU A 31 5.01 11.50 -7.29
C LEU A 31 5.90 12.59 -7.91
N ARG A 32 5.49 13.87 -7.85
CA ARG A 32 6.32 15.00 -8.29
C ARG A 32 7.64 15.08 -7.52
N THR A 33 7.61 14.87 -6.20
CA THR A 33 8.83 14.84 -5.39
C THR A 33 9.73 13.66 -5.77
N LEU A 34 9.18 12.47 -6.03
CA LEU A 34 9.95 11.29 -6.42
C LEU A 34 10.54 11.38 -7.83
N GLU A 35 9.97 12.19 -8.71
CA GLU A 35 10.47 12.44 -10.08
C GLU A 35 11.53 13.55 -10.15
N ASN A 36 11.56 14.45 -9.16
CA ASN A 36 12.55 15.52 -9.11
C ASN A 36 13.94 14.99 -8.75
N ARG A 37 14.91 15.21 -9.65
CA ARG A 37 16.32 14.78 -9.48
C ARG A 37 17.03 15.41 -8.28
N ASN A 38 16.52 16.53 -7.76
CA ASN A 38 17.08 17.21 -6.60
C ASN A 38 16.42 16.78 -5.27
N SER A 39 15.46 15.85 -5.31
CA SER A 39 14.82 15.36 -4.09
C SER A 39 15.76 14.48 -3.28
N ASN A 40 15.74 14.69 -1.97
CA ASN A 40 16.48 13.88 -1.02
C ASN A 40 15.50 13.11 -0.10
N VAL A 41 16.08 12.17 0.65
CA VAL A 41 15.35 11.29 1.59
C VAL A 41 14.46 12.07 2.54
N ARG A 42 14.95 13.21 3.06
CA ARG A 42 14.21 14.04 4.00
C ARG A 42 12.98 14.65 3.34
N THR A 43 13.11 15.22 2.14
CA THR A 43 11.98 15.81 1.42
C THR A 43 10.88 14.79 1.15
N VAL A 44 11.25 13.56 0.75
CA VAL A 44 10.27 12.49 0.52
C VAL A 44 9.59 12.08 1.83
N ALA A 45 10.36 11.88 2.90
CA ALA A 45 9.82 11.55 4.22
C ALA A 45 8.89 12.63 4.78
N ASP A 46 9.22 13.91 4.55
CA ASP A 46 8.40 15.06 4.95
C ASP A 46 7.08 15.14 4.17
N VAL A 47 7.04 14.66 2.92
CA VAL A 47 5.79 14.55 2.18
C VAL A 47 4.93 13.42 2.74
N ILE A 48 5.53 12.24 2.96
CA ILE A 48 4.87 11.04 3.48
C ILE A 48 4.30 11.27 4.88
N SER A 49 5.00 12.02 5.74
CA SER A 49 4.56 12.30 7.12
C SER A 49 3.24 13.06 7.22
N ASN A 50 2.80 13.74 6.15
CA ASN A 50 1.49 14.40 6.10
C ASN A 50 0.33 13.41 5.93
N ASP A 51 0.62 12.14 5.64
CA ASP A 51 -0.37 11.09 5.54
C ASP A 51 -0.05 9.91 6.49
N PRO A 52 -0.84 9.76 7.56
CA PRO A 52 -0.67 8.68 8.53
C PRO A 52 -0.79 7.26 7.92
N ALA A 53 -1.65 7.05 6.92
CA ALA A 53 -1.82 5.70 6.37
C ALA A 53 -0.58 5.29 5.57
N LEU A 54 -0.10 6.13 4.64
CA LEU A 54 1.14 5.85 3.91
C LEU A 54 2.35 5.75 4.85
N SER A 55 2.43 6.62 5.87
CA SER A 55 3.49 6.57 6.88
C SER A 55 3.51 5.23 7.62
N SER A 56 2.36 4.78 8.10
CA SER A 56 2.25 3.51 8.82
C SER A 56 2.53 2.31 7.92
N LYS A 57 2.06 2.32 6.67
CA LYS A 57 2.30 1.25 5.71
C LYS A 57 3.77 1.16 5.34
N LEU A 58 4.45 2.29 5.15
CA LEU A 58 5.88 2.33 4.88
C LEU A 58 6.69 1.69 6.03
N LEU A 59 6.36 2.03 7.27
CA LEU A 59 7.02 1.44 8.44
C LEU A 59 6.70 -0.05 8.59
N LYS A 60 5.46 -0.48 8.34
CA LYS A 60 5.08 -1.91 8.33
C LYS A 60 5.89 -2.68 7.28
N VAL A 61 6.04 -2.14 6.07
CA VAL A 61 6.83 -2.77 5.00
C VAL A 61 8.31 -2.82 5.37
N ALA A 62 8.88 -1.71 5.88
CA ALA A 62 10.28 -1.67 6.31
C ALA A 62 10.60 -2.70 7.40
N ASN A 63 9.66 -2.96 8.32
CA ASN A 63 9.81 -3.93 9.40
C ASN A 63 9.30 -5.35 9.04
N SER A 64 8.92 -5.59 7.79
CA SER A 64 8.47 -6.91 7.38
C SER A 64 9.62 -7.93 7.36
N ALA A 65 9.27 -9.20 7.53
CA ALA A 65 10.23 -10.31 7.46
C ALA A 65 11.00 -10.36 6.13
N TYR A 66 10.45 -9.79 5.06
CA TYR A 66 11.10 -9.65 3.76
C TYR A 66 12.40 -8.83 3.84
N TYR A 67 12.40 -7.76 4.63
CA TYR A 67 13.59 -6.90 4.79
C TYR A 67 14.46 -7.30 5.98
N GLY A 68 13.86 -7.88 7.03
CA GLY A 68 14.61 -8.57 8.09
C GLY A 68 15.65 -7.71 8.82
N PHE A 69 15.42 -6.40 8.94
CA PHE A 69 16.40 -5.52 9.60
C PHE A 69 16.58 -5.90 11.08
N PRO A 70 17.82 -5.84 11.61
CA PRO A 70 18.12 -6.28 12.97
C PRO A 70 17.54 -5.39 14.07
N SER A 71 17.08 -4.18 13.71
CA SER A 71 16.47 -3.22 14.63
C SER A 71 15.15 -2.71 14.04
N GLU A 72 14.14 -2.53 14.89
CA GLU A 72 12.88 -1.89 14.49
C GLU A 72 13.13 -0.51 13.88
N ILE A 73 12.56 -0.28 12.70
CA ILE A 73 12.60 0.97 11.97
C ILE A 73 11.41 1.83 12.41
N THR A 74 11.70 2.92 13.12
CA THR A 74 10.68 3.86 13.64
C THR A 74 10.71 5.23 12.95
N SER A 75 11.71 5.51 12.11
CA SER A 75 11.87 6.77 11.38
C SER A 75 11.50 6.62 9.91
N LEU A 76 10.68 7.55 9.40
CA LEU A 76 10.35 7.64 7.98
C LEU A 76 11.59 7.94 7.13
N GLN A 77 12.49 8.83 7.58
CA GLN A 77 13.73 9.08 6.83
C GLN A 77 14.57 7.80 6.71
N ARG A 78 14.70 7.03 7.80
CA ARG A 78 15.43 5.76 7.79
C ARG A 78 14.75 4.72 6.89
N ALA A 79 13.42 4.61 6.95
CA ALA A 79 12.66 3.71 6.08
C ALA A 79 12.84 4.06 4.59
N VAL A 80 12.72 5.35 4.23
CA VAL A 80 12.92 5.82 2.84
C VAL A 80 14.37 5.58 2.38
N ALA A 81 15.37 5.80 3.24
CA ALA A 81 16.77 5.55 2.90
C ALA A 81 17.05 4.06 2.64
N LEU A 82 16.45 3.17 3.42
CA LEU A 82 16.66 1.72 3.30
C LEU A 82 15.88 1.11 2.12
N LEU A 83 14.62 1.53 1.92
CA LEU A 83 13.73 0.99 0.88
C LEU A 83 13.98 1.63 -0.49
N GLY A 84 14.44 2.89 -0.51
CA GLY A 84 14.64 3.66 -1.71
C GLY A 84 13.35 4.22 -2.33
N PHE A 85 13.52 5.18 -3.24
CA PHE A 85 12.41 5.94 -3.85
C PHE A 85 11.50 5.09 -4.73
N ASN A 86 12.04 4.06 -5.39
CA ASN A 86 11.24 3.18 -6.23
C ASN A 86 10.23 2.38 -5.41
N MET A 87 10.64 1.82 -4.26
CA MET A 87 9.72 1.09 -3.40
C MET A 87 8.65 2.03 -2.81
N VAL A 88 9.04 3.24 -2.39
CA VAL A 88 8.09 4.27 -1.93
C VAL A 88 7.06 4.60 -3.02
N ARG A 89 7.49 4.75 -4.28
CA ARG A 89 6.61 4.98 -5.42
C ARG A 89 5.62 3.83 -5.60
N SER A 90 6.12 2.60 -5.67
CA SER A 90 5.30 1.40 -5.84
C SER A 90 4.28 1.24 -4.72
N LEU A 91 4.69 1.51 -3.48
CA LEU A 91 3.80 1.47 -2.32
C LEU A 91 2.68 2.50 -2.44
N ALA A 92 3.01 3.76 -2.72
CA ALA A 92 2.03 4.84 -2.85
C ALA A 92 1.02 4.57 -3.99
N LEU A 93 1.48 4.06 -5.13
CA LEU A 93 0.61 3.68 -6.24
C LEU A 93 -0.30 2.50 -5.88
N SER A 94 0.24 1.46 -5.23
CA SER A 94 -0.55 0.29 -4.83
C SER A 94 -1.68 0.68 -3.87
N MET A 95 -1.41 1.58 -2.93
CA MET A 95 -2.42 2.10 -2.01
C MET A 95 -3.50 2.91 -2.74
N SER A 96 -3.10 3.73 -3.73
CA SER A 96 -4.06 4.49 -4.54
C SER A 96 -4.98 3.60 -5.36
N VAL A 97 -4.47 2.50 -5.92
CA VAL A 97 -5.27 1.52 -6.66
C VAL A 97 -6.25 0.83 -5.70
N ILE A 98 -5.79 0.40 -4.54
CA ILE A 98 -6.65 -0.21 -3.52
C ILE A 98 -7.75 0.77 -3.09
N ASP A 99 -7.41 2.01 -2.74
CA ASP A 99 -8.38 3.05 -2.34
C ASP A 99 -9.40 3.37 -3.45
N SER A 100 -8.97 3.33 -4.71
CA SER A 100 -9.86 3.53 -5.86
C SER A 100 -10.82 2.36 -6.09
N ILE A 101 -10.40 1.14 -5.78
CA ILE A 101 -11.21 -0.09 -5.90
C ILE A 101 -12.15 -0.24 -4.70
N THR A 102 -11.66 0.00 -3.49
CA THR A 102 -12.43 -0.13 -2.25
C THR A 102 -13.33 1.06 -1.98
N GLY A 103 -13.05 2.20 -2.62
CA GLY A 103 -13.92 3.36 -2.73
C GLY A 103 -14.32 3.96 -1.38
N GLY A 104 -13.71 5.08 -1.00
CA GLY A 104 -14.14 5.95 0.11
C GLY A 104 -15.57 6.54 0.00
N GLY A 105 -16.44 5.96 -0.82
CA GLY A 105 -17.86 6.27 -0.95
C GLY A 105 -18.41 5.92 -2.34
N LYS A 106 -19.32 4.95 -2.41
CA LYS A 106 -20.35 4.80 -3.46
C LYS A 106 -19.92 4.54 -4.93
N LEU A 107 -18.74 3.99 -5.24
CA LEU A 107 -18.67 3.09 -6.41
C LEU A 107 -19.16 1.71 -5.97
N ARG A 108 -19.92 1.02 -6.83
CA ARG A 108 -20.38 -0.36 -6.62
C ARG A 108 -19.18 -1.16 -6.09
N SER A 109 -19.22 -1.52 -4.81
CA SER A 109 -18.23 -2.39 -4.20
C SER A 109 -18.23 -3.68 -5.01
N PHE A 110 -17.18 -3.90 -5.81
CA PHE A 110 -16.93 -5.23 -6.33
C PHE A 110 -16.53 -6.06 -5.13
N SER A 111 -17.29 -7.11 -4.83
CA SER A 111 -16.90 -7.98 -3.74
C SER A 111 -15.57 -8.68 -4.09
N GLU A 112 -14.87 -9.20 -3.08
CA GLU A 112 -13.72 -10.07 -3.34
C GLU A 112 -14.12 -11.26 -4.24
N GLU A 113 -15.37 -11.73 -4.13
CA GLU A 113 -15.91 -12.76 -5.03
C GLU A 113 -16.04 -12.26 -6.47
N ASP A 114 -16.48 -11.02 -6.71
CA ASP A 114 -16.60 -10.47 -8.07
C ASP A 114 -15.24 -10.41 -8.77
N LEU A 115 -14.19 -9.98 -8.05
CA LEU A 115 -12.82 -9.93 -8.58
C LEU A 115 -12.24 -11.32 -8.84
N TRP A 116 -12.52 -12.27 -7.94
CA TRP A 116 -12.09 -13.66 -8.10
C TRP A 116 -12.78 -14.33 -9.30
N VAL A 117 -14.10 -14.17 -9.42
CA VAL A 117 -14.89 -14.69 -10.56
C VAL A 117 -14.41 -14.05 -11.86
N HIS A 118 -14.20 -12.73 -11.89
CA HIS A 118 -13.70 -12.05 -13.08
C HIS A 118 -12.34 -12.62 -13.52
N SER A 119 -11.40 -12.79 -12.59
CA SER A 119 -10.07 -13.33 -12.88
C SER A 119 -10.14 -14.76 -13.42
N LEU A 120 -11.02 -15.60 -12.84
CA LEU A 120 -11.25 -16.98 -13.30
C LEU A 120 -11.88 -17.01 -14.70
N VAL A 121 -12.86 -16.14 -14.96
CA VAL A 121 -13.51 -16.01 -16.28
C VAL A 121 -12.49 -15.59 -17.33
N VAL A 122 -11.68 -14.56 -17.05
CA VAL A 122 -10.62 -14.10 -17.98
C VAL A 122 -9.60 -15.22 -18.24
N ALA A 123 -9.17 -15.94 -17.21
CA ALA A 123 -8.25 -17.07 -17.38
C ALA A 123 -8.83 -18.18 -18.27
N THR A 124 -10.10 -18.53 -18.06
CA THR A 124 -10.81 -19.56 -18.85
C THR A 124 -10.99 -19.12 -20.30
N LEU A 125 -11.37 -17.86 -20.51
CA LEU A 125 -11.53 -17.30 -21.86
C LEU A 125 -10.19 -17.27 -22.60
N MET A 126 -9.09 -16.90 -21.92
CA MET A 126 -7.76 -16.93 -22.52
C MET A 126 -7.32 -18.35 -22.87
N GLN A 127 -7.68 -19.35 -22.05
CA GLN A 127 -7.41 -20.76 -22.36
C GLN A 127 -8.18 -21.21 -23.61
N GLU A 128 -9.47 -20.88 -23.71
CA GLU A 128 -10.30 -21.21 -24.88
C GLU A 128 -9.78 -20.53 -26.15
N ILE A 129 -9.42 -19.24 -26.06
CA ILE A 129 -8.80 -18.49 -27.17
C ILE A 129 -7.47 -19.14 -27.55
N SER A 130 -6.64 -19.55 -26.58
CA SER A 130 -5.38 -20.24 -26.86
C SER A 130 -5.58 -21.57 -27.57
N GLN A 131 -6.63 -22.33 -27.25
CA GLN A 131 -6.92 -23.60 -27.94
C GLN A 131 -7.42 -23.37 -29.38
N LYS A 132 -8.15 -22.28 -29.63
CA LYS A 132 -8.66 -21.94 -30.97
C LYS A 132 -7.63 -21.25 -31.86
N THR A 133 -6.66 -20.58 -31.26
CA THR A 133 -5.63 -19.81 -31.98
C THR A 133 -4.27 -20.53 -32.00
N GLY A 134 -4.07 -21.52 -31.12
CA GLY A 134 -2.95 -22.45 -31.15
C GLY A 134 -3.16 -23.52 -32.21
N ASN A 135 -2.59 -23.29 -33.39
CA ASN A 135 -2.13 -24.37 -34.26
C ASN A 135 -1.07 -25.18 -33.47
N PRO A 136 -1.03 -26.54 -33.57
CA PRO A 136 -0.17 -27.40 -32.74
C PRO A 136 1.31 -27.02 -32.74
#